data_AF-A0AAV1X077-F1
#
_entry.id   AF-A0AAV1X077-F1
#
_cell.length_a   1.000
_cell.length_b   1.000
_cell.length_c   1.000
_cell.angle_alpha   90.00
_cell.angle_beta   90.00
_cell.angle_gamma   90.00
#
_symmetry.space_group_name_H-M   'P 1'
#
loop_
_entity.id
_entity.type
_entity.pdbx_description
1 polymer ?
#
loop_
_entity_poly.entity_id
_entity_poly.type
_entity_poly.pdbx_seq_one_letter_code
_entity_poly.pdbx_strand_id
1 'polypeptide(L)'
;MKTNPSQAIHQCATIDYNGSISSFKTAKVDLTQDSKTASYDAKIASDGPAKCDEAIKAAKINNPKVFDMNKTVLLLSDIASLAANNVGKFQLSNKLVKLINF
;
A
#
# COMPACT_ATOMS: atom_id res chain seq x y z
N MET A 1 10.77 -30.31 13.04
CA MET A 1 10.58 -29.10 13.88
C MET A 1 10.33 -27.91 12.98
N LYS A 2 9.31 -27.08 13.24
CA LYS A 2 9.21 -25.76 12.58
C LYS A 2 10.32 -24.89 13.18
N THR A 3 11.33 -24.55 12.39
CA THR A 3 12.35 -23.59 12.79
C THR A 3 11.69 -22.24 13.06
N ASN A 4 12.12 -21.54 14.11
CA ASN A 4 11.69 -20.16 14.33
C ASN A 4 11.94 -19.35 13.05
N PRO A 5 10.98 -18.54 12.61
CA PRO A 5 11.19 -17.69 11.44
C PRO A 5 12.44 -16.84 11.68
N SER A 6 13.30 -16.73 10.67
CA SER A 6 14.46 -15.84 10.73
C SER A 6 14.00 -14.43 11.15
N GLN A 7 14.86 -13.68 11.84
CA GLN A 7 14.56 -12.31 12.27
C GLN A 7 14.02 -11.42 11.11
N ALA A 8 14.55 -11.57 9.90
CA ALA A 8 14.07 -10.86 8.71
C ALA A 8 12.62 -11.22 8.34
N ILE A 9 12.26 -12.52 8.30
CA ILE A 9 10.87 -12.96 8.08
C ILE A 9 9.95 -12.45 9.19
N HIS A 10 10.40 -12.46 10.45
CA HIS A 10 9.62 -11.92 11.56
C HIS A 10 9.37 -10.42 11.39
N GLN A 11 10.40 -9.65 11.02
CA GLN A 11 10.28 -8.21 10.74
C GLN A 11 9.29 -7.95 9.59
N CYS A 12 9.42 -8.66 8.47
CA CYS A 12 8.49 -8.58 7.35
C CYS A 12 7.03 -8.76 7.82
N ALA A 13 6.77 -9.82 8.59
CA ALA A 13 5.42 -10.21 9.00
C ALA A 13 4.81 -9.28 10.06
N THR A 14 5.61 -8.69 10.94
CA THR A 14 5.11 -8.00 12.15
C THR A 14 5.25 -6.48 12.08
N ILE A 15 6.16 -5.96 11.27
CA ILE A 15 6.43 -4.52 11.17
C ILE A 15 6.07 -4.05 9.77
N ASP A 16 6.74 -4.60 8.76
CA ASP A 16 6.67 -4.07 7.40
C ASP A 16 5.29 -4.23 6.76
N TYR A 17 4.73 -5.45 6.78
CA TYR A 17 3.38 -5.68 6.26
C TYR A 17 2.30 -5.04 7.12
N ASN A 18 2.49 -4.93 8.43
CA ASN A 18 1.56 -4.22 9.30
C ASN A 18 1.51 -2.72 8.97
N GLY A 19 2.65 -2.11 8.65
CA GLY A 19 2.71 -0.75 8.11
C GLY A 19 1.89 -0.62 6.83
N SER A 20 2.13 -1.53 5.86
CA SER A 20 1.40 -1.54 4.58
C SER A 20 -0.12 -1.68 4.75
N ILE A 21 -0.55 -2.62 5.61
CA ILE A 21 -1.97 -2.85 5.92
C ILE A 21 -2.59 -1.61 6.56
N SER A 22 -1.86 -0.94 7.46
CA SER A 22 -2.35 0.26 8.13
C SER A 22 -2.51 1.41 7.14
N SER A 23 -1.54 1.63 6.25
CA SER A 23 -1.63 2.62 5.18
C SER A 23 -2.81 2.35 4.23
N PHE A 24 -3.05 1.10 3.83
CA PHE A 24 -4.24 0.77 3.02
C PHE A 24 -5.55 1.00 3.77
N LYS A 25 -5.61 0.75 5.08
CA LYS A 25 -6.81 1.03 5.88
C LYS A 25 -7.09 2.54 5.92
N THR A 26 -6.08 3.36 6.15
CA THR A 26 -6.20 4.83 6.12
C THR A 26 -6.63 5.30 4.74
N ALA A 27 -5.96 4.86 3.68
CA ALA A 27 -6.32 5.19 2.31
C ALA A 27 -7.78 4.89 1.97
N LYS A 28 -8.30 3.75 2.46
CA LYS A 28 -9.70 3.38 2.27
C LYS A 28 -10.66 4.34 2.99
N VAL A 29 -10.33 4.78 4.20
CA VAL A 29 -11.15 5.76 4.96
C VAL A 29 -11.18 7.10 4.24
N ASP A 30 -10.02 7.54 3.74
CA ASP A 30 -9.88 8.85 3.10
C ASP A 30 -10.41 8.89 1.67
N LEU A 31 -10.61 7.73 1.03
CA LEU A 31 -11.08 7.66 -0.36
C LEU A 31 -12.37 8.45 -0.61
N THR A 32 -13.25 8.55 0.40
CA THR A 32 -14.52 9.30 0.32
C THR A 32 -14.42 10.72 0.85
N GLN A 33 -13.34 11.08 1.54
CA GLN A 33 -13.18 12.35 2.26
C GLN A 33 -12.17 13.26 1.57
N ASP A 34 -10.98 12.70 1.29
CA ASP A 34 -9.89 13.34 0.58
C ASP A 34 -9.13 12.30 -0.26
N SER A 35 -9.53 12.20 -1.52
CA SER A 35 -8.89 11.35 -2.53
C SER A 35 -7.38 11.56 -2.72
N LYS A 36 -6.84 12.76 -2.43
CA LYS A 36 -5.39 13.02 -2.56
C LYS A 36 -4.63 12.37 -1.42
N THR A 37 -5.12 12.55 -0.19
CA THR A 37 -4.59 11.86 0.99
C THR A 37 -4.73 10.35 0.84
N ALA A 38 -5.88 9.86 0.37
CA ALA A 38 -6.07 8.45 0.07
C ALA A 38 -5.06 7.90 -0.95
N SER A 39 -4.77 8.66 -2.00
CA SER A 39 -3.77 8.28 -3.00
C SER A 39 -2.36 8.22 -2.42
N TYR A 40 -2.01 9.19 -1.59
CA TYR A 40 -0.73 9.27 -0.91
C TYR A 40 -0.53 8.09 0.05
N ASP A 41 -1.51 7.80 0.91
CA ASP A 41 -1.44 6.68 1.85
C ASP A 41 -1.43 5.33 1.14
N ALA A 42 -2.19 5.19 0.05
CA ALA A 42 -2.11 3.99 -0.79
C ALA A 42 -0.70 3.81 -1.36
N LYS A 43 0.00 4.88 -1.71
CA LYS A 43 1.40 4.83 -2.17
C LYS A 43 2.37 4.48 -1.04
N ILE A 44 2.18 5.02 0.17
CA ILE A 44 3.00 4.65 1.35
C ILE A 44 2.93 3.16 1.65
N ALA A 45 1.82 2.49 1.32
CA ALA A 45 1.72 1.03 1.51
C ALA A 45 2.80 0.22 0.75
N SER A 46 3.53 0.83 -0.20
CA SER A 46 4.70 0.22 -0.85
C SER A 46 5.97 0.18 0.02
N ASP A 47 6.05 0.96 1.11
CA ASP A 47 7.24 1.01 1.96
C ASP A 47 7.53 -0.32 2.66
N GLY A 48 6.47 -1.00 3.14
CA GLY A 48 6.61 -2.28 3.81
C GLY A 48 7.24 -3.36 2.94
N PRO A 49 6.68 -3.71 1.77
CA PRO A 49 7.29 -4.72 0.91
C PRO A 49 8.70 -4.34 0.45
N ALA A 50 9.01 -3.04 0.27
CA ALA A 50 10.38 -2.60 -0.05
C ALA A 50 11.36 -2.87 1.11
N LYS A 51 11.02 -2.47 2.34
CA LYS A 51 11.82 -2.74 3.54
C LYS A 51 11.98 -4.24 3.83
N CYS A 52 10.91 -5.01 3.63
CA CYS A 52 10.96 -6.46 3.76
C CYS A 52 11.91 -7.09 2.73
N ASP A 53 11.85 -6.65 1.47
CA ASP A 53 12.74 -7.13 0.41
C ASP A 53 14.22 -6.86 0.73
N GLU A 54 14.53 -5.66 1.23
CA GLU A 54 15.86 -5.30 1.71
C GLU A 54 16.32 -6.21 2.86
N ALA A 55 15.47 -6.44 3.88
CA ALA A 55 15.79 -7.28 5.02
C ALA A 55 16.02 -8.76 4.63
N ILE A 56 15.20 -9.31 3.75
CA ILE A 56 15.31 -10.69 3.25
C ILE A 56 16.60 -10.87 2.44
N LYS A 57 16.91 -9.90 1.57
CA LYS A 57 18.16 -9.89 0.79
C LYS A 57 19.40 -9.79 1.69
N ALA A 58 19.37 -8.89 2.68
CA ALA A 58 20.45 -8.74 3.66
C ALA A 58 20.70 -10.03 4.46
N ALA A 59 19.64 -10.75 4.80
CA ALA A 59 19.71 -12.04 5.47
C ALA A 59 20.07 -13.21 4.54
N LYS A 60 20.29 -12.97 3.24
CA LYS A 60 20.58 -13.99 2.21
C LYS A 60 19.51 -15.09 2.15
N ILE A 61 18.26 -14.74 2.44
CA ILE A 61 17.14 -15.69 2.42
C ILE A 61 16.59 -15.77 1.00
N ASN A 62 16.61 -16.97 0.42
CA ASN A 62 15.94 -17.23 -0.85
C ASN A 62 14.54 -17.81 -0.59
N ASN A 63 13.53 -16.94 -0.52
CA ASN A 63 12.14 -17.35 -0.35
C ASN A 63 11.26 -16.71 -1.44
N PRO A 64 11.05 -17.42 -2.58
CA PRO A 64 10.25 -16.92 -3.70
C PRO A 64 8.86 -16.41 -3.30
N LYS A 65 8.20 -17.06 -2.33
CA LYS A 65 6.88 -16.65 -1.87
C LYS A 65 6.87 -15.25 -1.25
N VAL A 66 7.90 -14.91 -0.47
CA VAL A 66 8.02 -13.57 0.14
C VAL A 66 8.29 -12.52 -0.94
N PHE A 67 9.15 -12.84 -1.91
CA PHE A 67 9.40 -11.93 -3.04
C PHE A 67 8.16 -11.67 -3.89
N ASP A 68 7.35 -12.70 -4.14
CA ASP A 68 6.10 -12.57 -4.89
C ASP A 68 5.05 -11.78 -4.10
N MET A 69 4.96 -11.99 -2.79
CA MET A 69 4.13 -11.17 -1.91
C MET A 69 4.56 -9.71 -1.95
N ASN A 70 5.86 -9.41 -1.86
CA ASN A 70 6.37 -8.05 -1.95
C ASN A 70 5.96 -7.37 -3.26
N LYS A 71 6.18 -8.04 -4.41
CA LYS A 71 5.77 -7.53 -5.72
C LYS A 71 4.27 -7.31 -5.81
N THR A 72 3.47 -8.22 -5.26
CA THR A 72 2.01 -8.10 -5.26
C THR A 72 1.55 -6.86 -4.49
N VAL A 73 2.10 -6.63 -3.29
CA VAL A 73 1.74 -5.46 -2.49
C VAL A 73 2.21 -4.16 -3.14
N LEU A 74 3.39 -4.14 -3.76
CA LEU A 74 3.86 -3.00 -4.56
C LEU A 74 2.90 -2.66 -5.70
N LEU A 75 2.49 -3.67 -6.48
CA LEU A 75 1.53 -3.48 -7.58
C LEU A 75 0.17 -2.97 -7.06
N LEU A 76 -0.33 -3.55 -5.96
CA LEU A 76 -1.59 -3.10 -5.36
C LEU A 76 -1.51 -1.67 -4.84
N SER A 77 -0.36 -1.25 -4.28
CA SER A 77 -0.11 0.12 -3.85
C SER A 77 -0.20 1.11 -5.01
N ASP A 78 0.42 0.79 -6.14
CA ASP A 78 0.35 1.62 -7.35
C ASP A 78 -1.07 1.70 -7.92
N ILE A 79 -1.77 0.57 -8.03
CA ILE A 79 -3.15 0.52 -8.52
C ILE A 79 -4.07 1.33 -7.60
N ALA A 80 -3.95 1.16 -6.28
CA ALA A 80 -4.79 1.85 -5.32
C ALA A 80 -4.54 3.36 -5.33
N SER A 81 -3.29 3.81 -5.44
CA SER A 81 -2.92 5.22 -5.56
C SER A 81 -3.51 5.86 -6.82
N LEU A 82 -3.39 5.18 -7.97
CA LEU A 82 -3.97 5.62 -9.23
C LEU A 82 -5.50 5.65 -9.18
N ALA A 83 -6.13 4.64 -8.59
CA ALA A 83 -7.59 4.59 -8.44
C ALA A 83 -8.10 5.75 -7.57
N ALA A 84 -7.49 5.99 -6.40
CA ALA A 84 -7.85 7.09 -5.51
C ALA A 84 -7.74 8.46 -6.19
N ASN A 85 -6.64 8.70 -6.92
CA ASN A 85 -6.46 9.92 -7.71
C ASN A 85 -7.57 10.15 -8.74
N ASN A 86 -8.05 9.09 -9.39
CA ASN A 86 -9.12 9.22 -10.38
C ASN A 86 -10.51 9.45 -9.75
N VAL A 87 -10.78 8.87 -8.58
CA VAL A 87 -12.00 9.15 -7.82
C VAL A 87 -12.09 10.65 -7.49
N GLY A 88 -10.98 11.25 -7.05
CA GLY A 88 -10.90 12.68 -6.77
C GLY A 88 -11.28 13.57 -7.95
N LYS A 89 -10.77 13.24 -9.14
CA LYS A 89 -11.08 13.97 -10.38
C LYS A 89 -12.58 13.91 -10.68
N PHE A 90 -13.19 12.73 -10.58
CA PHE A 90 -14.61 12.56 -10.84
C PHE A 90 -15.49 13.34 -9.86
N GLN A 91 -15.14 13.34 -8.56
CA GLN A 91 -15.87 14.10 -7.55
C GLN A 91 -15.80 15.62 -7.80
N LEU A 92 -14.61 16.14 -8.15
CA LEU A 92 -14.43 17.55 -8.51
C LEU A 92 -15.25 17.92 -9.74
N SER A 93 -15.22 17.11 -10.80
CA SER A 93 -16.02 17.32 -12.00
C SER A 93 -17.52 17.38 -11.70
N ASN A 94 -18.04 16.44 -10.91
CA ASN A 94 -19.46 16.45 -10.52
C ASN A 94 -19.84 17.67 -9.67
N LYS A 95 -18.95 18.10 -8.76
CA LYS A 95 -19.17 19.29 -7.94
C LYS A 95 -19.23 20.56 -8.80
N LEU A 96 -18.36 20.67 -9.81
CA LEU A 96 -18.38 21.76 -10.79
C LEU A 96 -19.66 21.74 -11.62
N VAL A 97 -20.08 20.60 -12.17
CA VAL A 97 -21.33 20.49 -12.93
C VAL A 97 -22.54 20.94 -12.09
N LYS A 98 -22.58 20.63 -10.79
CA LYS A 98 -23.64 21.13 -9.91
C LYS A 98 -23.58 22.65 -9.72
N LEU A 99 -22.40 23.26 -9.64
CA LEU A 99 -22.24 24.70 -9.43
C LEU A 99 -22.59 25.56 -10.65
N ILE A 100 -22.47 25.01 -11.86
CA ILE A 100 -22.69 25.77 -13.12
C ILE A 100 -24.17 25.65 -13.59
N ASN A 101 -24.96 24.75 -13.00
CA ASN A 101 -26.38 24.54 -13.34
C ASN A 101 -27.36 25.24 -12.37
N PHE A 102 -26.90 26.26 -11.63
CA PHE A 102 -27.72 27.21 -10.87
C PHE A 102 -27.51 28.62 -11.45
#